data_AF-A0A1F8ACI5-F1
#
_entry.id   AF-A0A1F8ACI5-F1
#
_cell.length_a   1.000
_cell.length_b   1.000
_cell.length_c   1.000
_cell.angle_alpha   90.00
_cell.angle_beta   90.00
_cell.angle_gamma   90.00
#
_symmetry.space_group_name_H-M   'P 1'
#
loop_
_entity.id
_entity.type
_entity.pdbx_description
1 polymer ?
#
loop_
_entity_poly.entity_id
_entity_poly.type
_entity_poly.pdbx_seq_one_letter_code
_entity_poly.pdbx_strand_id
1 'polypeptide(L)'
;MEIQNERDMDACTRRSSQSSSVNSDEGGYNTPTHDTQSRFSSDEYSAPQYDGTMPAYLNTDFDLPRYSSVREGAVGVCPWKGGTYIIRDPATKLVIALEKGVLGMYPEAHEMDSVLYQYGRGSHWHCVENDRMWLGFYNAVSGTYIGHDNRKSHWRFQAKAERHDEWEWFCARQHPTGGHILLVKHWSEFFPMRIGGQNDRELTVDVNREGGTVWEFIRVGSEK
;
A
#
# COMPACT_ATOMS: atom_id res chain seq x y z
N MET A 1 -28.14 -36.21 35.48
CA MET A 1 -27.29 -36.51 34.30
C MET A 1 -26.96 -35.20 33.61
N GLU A 2 -25.93 -34.43 33.99
CA GLU A 2 -24.63 -34.82 34.59
C GLU A 2 -23.93 -35.91 33.78
N ILE A 3 -22.67 -35.82 33.34
CA ILE A 3 -21.62 -34.78 33.48
C ILE A 3 -20.83 -34.75 32.12
N GLN A 4 -19.81 -33.93 31.83
CA GLN A 4 -18.83 -33.19 32.64
C GLN A 4 -18.38 -31.90 31.87
N ASN A 5 -17.80 -30.91 32.56
CA ASN A 5 -16.81 -29.98 31.97
C ASN A 5 -15.47 -30.70 31.76
N GLU A 6 -14.71 -30.39 30.71
CA GLU A 6 -13.25 -30.34 30.85
C GLU A 6 -12.72 -29.00 30.38
N ARG A 7 -11.92 -28.41 31.27
CA ARG A 7 -11.20 -27.13 31.14
C ARG A 7 -9.84 -27.38 31.79
N ASP A 8 -8.80 -26.73 31.27
CA ASP A 8 -7.43 -26.73 31.81
C ASP A 8 -6.71 -28.11 31.66
N MET A 9 -5.38 -28.26 31.58
CA MET A 9 -4.20 -27.38 31.70
C MET A 9 -3.08 -27.96 30.80
N ASP A 10 -2.07 -27.24 30.32
CA ASP A 10 -0.81 -26.92 31.02
C ASP A 10 -0.11 -25.72 30.31
N ALA A 11 0.33 -24.66 30.97
CA ALA A 11 1.33 -24.56 32.05
C ALA A 11 2.81 -24.60 31.58
N CYS A 12 3.22 -23.62 30.76
CA CYS A 12 4.64 -23.37 30.47
C CYS A 12 5.37 -22.85 31.73
N THR A 13 6.11 -23.72 32.40
CA THR A 13 6.74 -23.46 33.71
C THR A 13 8.17 -22.90 33.59
N ARG A 14 8.49 -21.89 34.41
CA ARG A 14 9.83 -21.28 34.53
C ARG A 14 10.79 -22.11 35.39
N ARG A 15 11.99 -22.42 34.84
CA ARG A 15 13.34 -22.29 35.48
C ARG A 15 14.38 -22.68 34.41
N SER A 16 15.23 -21.77 33.92
CA SER A 16 16.37 -21.09 34.57
C SER A 16 17.66 -21.93 34.61
N SER A 17 18.66 -21.43 33.89
CA SER A 17 20.11 -21.58 34.10
C SER A 17 20.75 -22.98 34.07
N GLN A 18 21.54 -23.22 33.01
CA GLN A 18 23.00 -23.28 33.18
C GLN A 18 23.72 -22.59 31.99
N SER A 19 24.96 -22.19 32.23
CA SER A 19 25.76 -21.30 31.38
C SER A 19 26.75 -22.08 30.51
N SER A 20 26.92 -21.66 29.26
CA SER A 20 28.12 -21.91 28.47
C SER A 20 28.46 -20.66 27.65
N SER A 21 29.76 -20.41 27.49
CA SER A 21 30.31 -19.06 27.37
C SER A 21 30.90 -18.73 26.00
N VAL A 22 30.80 -17.44 25.61
CA VAL A 22 31.53 -16.71 24.54
C VAL A 22 31.59 -17.34 23.15
N ASN A 23 31.01 -16.64 22.17
CA ASN A 23 31.79 -15.71 21.35
C ASN A 23 30.87 -14.65 20.74
N SER A 24 31.31 -13.39 20.73
CA SER A 24 30.57 -12.25 20.18
C SER A 24 31.12 -11.91 18.80
N ASP A 25 30.29 -12.04 17.76
CA ASP A 25 30.53 -11.43 16.45
C ASP A 25 29.34 -10.51 16.12
N GLU A 26 29.53 -9.20 16.34
CA GLU A 26 28.53 -8.19 16.02
C GLU A 26 28.59 -7.85 14.52
N GLY A 27 27.69 -8.47 13.75
CA GLY A 27 27.45 -8.09 12.34
C GLY A 27 26.94 -6.65 12.25
N GLY A 28 27.74 -5.77 11.66
CA GLY A 28 27.60 -4.32 11.82
C GLY A 28 26.30 -3.70 11.28
N TYR A 29 25.79 -2.72 12.04
CA TYR A 29 24.80 -1.75 11.57
C TYR A 29 25.48 -0.70 10.68
N ASN A 30 25.09 -0.63 9.40
CA ASN A 30 25.56 0.41 8.48
C ASN A 30 24.88 1.76 8.76
N THR A 31 25.41 2.51 9.73
CA THR A 31 25.03 3.90 9.98
C THR A 31 26.11 4.83 9.40
N PRO A 32 25.81 5.67 8.40
CA PRO A 32 26.78 6.63 7.87
C PRO A 32 27.05 7.77 8.86
N THR A 33 28.06 7.60 9.72
CA THR A 33 28.54 8.65 10.64
C THR A 33 29.67 9.43 9.97
N HIS A 34 29.40 10.68 9.58
CA HIS A 34 30.42 11.56 8.99
C HIS A 34 31.19 12.32 10.08
N ASP A 35 32.13 11.63 10.73
CA ASP A 35 33.07 12.23 11.66
C ASP A 35 34.32 12.75 10.93
N THR A 36 34.38 14.05 10.66
CA THR A 36 35.61 14.71 10.22
C THR A 36 36.53 14.94 11.42
N GLN A 37 37.45 14.00 11.67
CA GLN A 37 38.58 14.24 12.57
C GLN A 37 39.87 14.44 11.77
N SER A 38 40.36 15.68 11.80
CA SER A 38 41.63 16.08 11.19
C SER A 38 42.81 15.48 11.96
N ARG A 39 43.54 14.57 11.30
CA ARG A 39 44.92 14.23 11.69
C ARG A 39 45.87 14.70 10.58
N PHE A 40 46.43 15.88 10.79
CA PHE A 40 47.55 16.36 9.99
C PHE A 40 48.77 15.46 10.30
N SER A 41 49.16 14.62 9.34
CA SER A 41 50.56 14.22 9.22
C SER A 41 51.21 15.24 8.31
N SER A 42 52.25 15.92 8.79
CA SER A 42 53.20 16.59 7.92
C SER A 42 53.84 15.53 7.02
N ASP A 43 53.88 15.79 5.70
CA ASP A 43 55.12 16.01 4.98
C ASP A 43 54.84 16.54 3.56
N GLU A 44 55.67 17.50 3.14
CA GLU A 44 55.85 18.05 1.79
C GLU A 44 54.64 18.18 0.83
N TYR A 45 53.86 19.26 0.98
CA TYR A 45 53.47 20.06 -0.19
C TYR A 45 53.30 21.54 0.19
N SER A 46 54.07 22.43 -0.44
CA SER A 46 53.95 23.87 -0.21
C SER A 46 52.62 24.40 -0.76
N ALA A 47 51.73 24.82 0.12
CA ALA A 47 50.50 25.49 -0.27
C ALA A 47 50.81 26.87 -0.88
N PRO A 48 50.21 27.26 -2.03
CA PRO A 48 50.34 28.61 -2.54
C PRO A 48 49.69 29.61 -1.58
N GLN A 49 50.34 30.75 -1.34
CA GLN A 49 49.77 31.80 -0.50
C GLN A 49 48.52 32.39 -1.18
N TYR A 50 47.40 32.36 -0.47
CA TYR A 50 46.10 32.79 -0.98
C TYR A 50 45.97 34.33 -0.94
N ASP A 51 46.27 34.98 -2.07
CA ASP A 51 46.04 36.41 -2.27
C ASP A 51 44.58 36.70 -2.66
N GLY A 52 43.69 36.62 -1.68
CA GLY A 52 42.36 37.27 -1.65
C GLY A 52 41.32 36.89 -2.72
N THR A 53 41.70 36.13 -3.75
CA THR A 53 40.93 35.97 -4.98
C THR A 53 40.35 34.58 -5.04
N MET A 54 39.04 34.47 -4.80
CA MET A 54 38.30 33.21 -4.97
C MET A 54 38.49 32.67 -6.39
N PRO A 55 38.89 31.40 -6.58
CA PRO A 55 38.98 30.83 -7.92
C PRO A 55 37.59 30.68 -8.54
N ALA A 56 37.47 30.97 -9.82
CA ALA A 56 36.22 30.85 -10.56
C ALA A 56 35.87 29.38 -10.85
N TYR A 57 35.32 28.67 -9.87
CA TYR A 57 34.75 27.32 -10.02
C TYR A 57 33.22 27.33 -10.16
N LEU A 58 32.57 28.50 -10.10
CA LEU A 58 31.14 28.64 -10.41
C LEU A 58 30.93 28.63 -11.92
N ASN A 59 31.14 27.47 -12.54
CA ASN A 59 30.63 27.22 -13.89
C ASN A 59 29.15 26.82 -13.78
N THR A 60 28.26 27.81 -13.93
CA THR A 60 26.80 27.64 -13.84
C THR A 60 26.24 26.99 -15.10
N ASP A 61 26.59 25.73 -15.34
CA ASP A 61 26.03 24.87 -16.41
C ASP A 61 25.89 23.41 -15.92
N PHE A 62 25.40 23.23 -14.68
CA PHE A 62 24.80 21.96 -14.29
C PHE A 62 23.36 21.92 -14.80
N ASP A 63 23.20 21.41 -16.03
CA ASP A 63 21.95 20.81 -16.49
C ASP A 63 21.64 19.61 -15.57
N LEU A 64 21.02 19.89 -14.43
CA LEU A 64 20.36 18.88 -13.62
C LEU A 64 19.40 18.13 -14.55
N PRO A 65 19.33 16.78 -14.48
CA PRO A 65 18.36 16.05 -15.27
C PRO A 65 16.99 16.63 -14.92
N ARG A 66 16.38 17.29 -15.91
CA ARG A 66 15.05 17.87 -15.78
C ARG A 66 14.11 16.69 -15.67
N TYR A 67 13.94 16.18 -14.45
CA TYR A 67 12.82 15.33 -14.08
C TYR A 67 11.63 16.02 -14.70
N SER A 68 11.02 15.35 -15.68
CA SER A 68 9.79 15.78 -16.31
C SER A 68 8.92 16.27 -15.16
N SER A 69 8.50 17.54 -15.16
CA SER A 69 7.53 17.98 -14.18
C SER A 69 6.26 17.23 -14.55
N VAL A 70 6.07 16.07 -13.91
CA VAL A 70 5.07 15.07 -14.26
C VAL A 70 3.71 15.69 -14.05
N ARG A 71 3.23 16.33 -15.13
CA ARG A 71 1.83 16.59 -15.42
C ARG A 71 1.26 15.38 -16.14
N GLU A 72 1.58 14.18 -15.66
CA GLU A 72 0.72 13.02 -15.89
C GLU A 72 -0.48 13.19 -14.97
N GLY A 73 -1.68 12.94 -15.47
CA GLY A 73 -2.89 12.97 -14.66
C GLY A 73 -2.77 12.02 -13.47
N ALA A 74 -3.58 12.21 -12.43
CA ALA A 74 -3.48 11.52 -11.14
C ALA A 74 -3.87 10.02 -11.16
N VAL A 75 -3.29 9.27 -12.10
CA VAL A 75 -3.47 7.85 -12.41
C VAL A 75 -2.21 7.10 -11.97
N GLY A 76 -2.37 6.06 -11.17
CA GLY A 76 -1.22 5.26 -10.70
C GLY A 76 -0.46 5.89 -9.53
N VAL A 77 -1.04 6.90 -8.86
CA VAL A 77 -0.56 7.39 -7.55
C VAL A 77 -0.85 6.33 -6.48
N CYS A 78 0.05 6.14 -5.52
CA CYS A 78 -0.22 5.27 -4.37
C CYS A 78 -1.42 5.80 -3.57
N PRO A 79 -2.43 4.97 -3.23
CA PRO A 79 -3.56 5.42 -2.43
C PRO A 79 -3.08 5.85 -1.04
N TRP A 80 -3.46 7.07 -0.64
CA TRP A 80 -3.08 7.68 0.62
C TRP A 80 -4.32 8.09 1.42
N LYS A 81 -4.21 8.07 2.74
CA LYS A 81 -5.31 8.41 3.66
C LYS A 81 -5.90 9.80 3.38
N GLY A 82 -7.22 9.90 3.46
CA GLY A 82 -8.00 11.09 3.14
C GLY A 82 -8.16 11.36 1.63
N GLY A 83 -7.52 10.57 0.76
CA GLY A 83 -7.80 10.59 -0.68
C GLY A 83 -9.11 9.89 -1.02
N THR A 84 -9.80 10.37 -2.05
CA THR A 84 -10.94 9.67 -2.66
C THR A 84 -10.50 9.18 -4.03
N TYR A 85 -10.78 7.91 -4.34
CA TYR A 85 -10.26 7.25 -5.54
C TYR A 85 -11.35 6.50 -6.28
N ILE A 86 -11.24 6.52 -7.60
CA ILE A 86 -11.78 5.47 -8.47
C ILE A 86 -10.65 4.43 -8.63
N ILE A 87 -10.98 3.15 -8.43
CA ILE A 87 -10.03 2.03 -8.53
C ILE A 87 -10.37 1.30 -9.82
N ARG A 88 -9.47 1.36 -10.82
CA ARG A 88 -9.71 0.90 -12.19
C ARG A 88 -8.77 -0.22 -12.59
N ASP A 89 -9.26 -1.16 -13.37
CA ASP A 89 -8.40 -2.09 -14.10
C ASP A 89 -7.84 -1.40 -15.37
N PRO A 90 -6.51 -1.27 -15.53
CA PRO A 90 -5.91 -0.68 -16.73
C PRO A 90 -6.25 -1.43 -18.02
N ALA A 91 -6.55 -2.74 -17.98
CA ALA A 91 -6.80 -3.54 -19.17
C ALA A 91 -8.23 -3.36 -19.70
N THR A 92 -9.25 -3.63 -18.87
CA THR A 92 -10.67 -3.56 -19.27
C THR A 92 -11.30 -2.17 -19.11
N LYS A 93 -10.62 -1.24 -18.42
CA LYS A 93 -11.13 0.08 -17.99
C LYS A 93 -12.34 0.03 -17.05
N LEU A 94 -12.75 -1.16 -16.61
CA LEU A 94 -13.77 -1.33 -15.58
C LEU A 94 -13.25 -0.86 -14.23
N VAL A 95 -14.16 -0.34 -13.41
CA VAL A 95 -13.88 0.17 -12.07
C VAL A 95 -14.50 -0.72 -11.00
N ILE A 96 -13.84 -0.82 -9.85
CA ILE A 96 -14.44 -1.37 -8.64
C ILE A 96 -15.56 -0.41 -8.21
N ALA A 97 -16.80 -0.88 -8.20
CA ALA A 97 -17.94 -0.09 -7.78
C ALA A 97 -19.04 -0.95 -7.14
N LEU A 98 -19.99 -0.27 -6.53
CA LEU A 98 -21.26 -0.85 -6.13
C LEU A 98 -22.34 -0.54 -7.17
N GLU A 99 -23.02 -1.57 -7.67
CA GLU A 99 -24.29 -1.43 -8.38
C GLU A 99 -25.40 -2.14 -7.58
N LYS A 100 -26.43 -1.40 -7.14
CA LYS A 100 -27.52 -1.92 -6.30
C LYS A 100 -27.02 -2.64 -5.03
N GLY A 101 -25.90 -2.18 -4.46
CA GLY A 101 -25.26 -2.76 -3.28
C GLY A 101 -24.39 -4.02 -3.54
N VAL A 102 -24.23 -4.44 -4.79
CA VAL A 102 -23.33 -5.55 -5.17
C VAL A 102 -21.98 -4.99 -5.58
N LEU A 103 -20.91 -5.48 -4.95
CA LEU A 103 -19.52 -5.11 -5.27
C LEU A 103 -19.04 -5.89 -6.50
N GLY A 104 -18.43 -5.20 -7.46
CA GLY A 104 -17.90 -5.83 -8.68
C GLY A 104 -17.24 -4.85 -9.64
N MET A 105 -16.96 -5.32 -10.85
CA MET A 105 -16.32 -4.58 -11.93
C MET A 105 -17.34 -4.00 -12.91
N TYR A 106 -17.49 -2.67 -12.93
CA TYR A 106 -18.51 -1.96 -13.72
C TYR A 106 -17.90 -0.88 -14.62
N PRO A 107 -18.53 -0.48 -15.73
CA PRO A 107 -18.08 0.67 -16.53
C PRO A 107 -18.06 1.96 -15.70
N GLU A 108 -17.10 2.84 -15.99
CA GLU A 108 -17.05 4.17 -15.40
C GLU A 108 -18.27 4.99 -15.86
N ALA A 109 -18.88 5.75 -14.94
CA ALA A 109 -20.17 6.40 -15.19
C ALA A 109 -20.15 7.47 -16.30
N HIS A 110 -18.96 7.91 -16.73
CA HIS A 110 -18.79 8.91 -17.78
C HIS A 110 -18.93 8.34 -19.21
N GLU A 111 -18.99 7.01 -19.39
CA GLU A 111 -19.19 6.38 -20.71
C GLU A 111 -20.67 6.29 -21.13
N MET A 112 -21.61 6.73 -20.28
CA MET A 112 -23.05 6.72 -20.55
C MET A 112 -23.63 8.11 -20.28
N ASP A 113 -23.99 8.80 -21.37
CA ASP A 113 -24.49 10.18 -21.35
C ASP A 113 -25.90 10.27 -20.72
N SER A 114 -25.95 10.41 -19.39
CA SER A 114 -27.18 10.65 -18.64
C SER A 114 -26.92 11.08 -17.20
N VAL A 115 -27.36 12.30 -16.88
CA VAL A 115 -27.43 12.91 -15.53
C VAL A 115 -28.18 12.03 -14.50
N LEU A 116 -28.94 11.03 -14.96
CA LEU A 116 -29.67 10.07 -14.13
C LEU A 116 -28.84 8.85 -13.67
N TYR A 117 -27.77 8.47 -14.38
CA TYR A 117 -26.98 7.27 -14.05
C TYR A 117 -25.94 7.49 -12.93
N GLN A 118 -25.61 8.74 -12.60
CA GLN A 118 -24.70 9.06 -11.50
C GLN A 118 -25.27 8.70 -10.11
N TYR A 119 -26.60 8.63 -9.96
CA TYR A 119 -27.28 8.42 -8.68
C TYR A 119 -27.24 6.97 -8.15
N GLY A 120 -26.69 6.01 -8.91
CA GLY A 120 -26.79 4.57 -8.58
C GLY A 120 -25.47 3.81 -8.41
N ARG A 121 -24.32 4.39 -8.76
CA ARG A 121 -23.01 3.70 -8.72
C ARG A 121 -22.08 4.26 -7.65
N GLY A 122 -21.82 3.46 -6.61
CA GLY A 122 -20.81 3.74 -5.60
C GLY A 122 -19.41 3.39 -6.10
N SER A 123 -18.87 4.15 -7.06
CA SER A 123 -17.49 3.97 -7.58
C SER A 123 -16.43 4.77 -6.81
N HIS A 124 -16.85 5.64 -5.90
CA HIS A 124 -15.97 6.52 -5.14
C HIS A 124 -15.61 5.89 -3.80
N TRP A 125 -14.32 5.57 -3.64
CA TRP A 125 -13.77 4.95 -2.45
C TRP A 125 -12.89 5.94 -1.70
N HIS A 126 -13.31 6.32 -0.50
CA HIS A 126 -12.47 7.04 0.44
C HIS A 126 -11.41 6.08 0.99
N CYS A 127 -10.14 6.40 0.74
CA CYS A 127 -9.02 5.73 1.37
C CYS A 127 -8.88 6.29 2.79
N VAL A 128 -9.15 5.46 3.78
CA VAL A 128 -8.93 5.78 5.20
C VAL A 128 -7.81 4.92 5.76
N GLU A 129 -7.26 5.33 6.89
CA GLU A 129 -6.21 4.61 7.60
C GLU A 129 -6.58 4.54 9.08
N ASN A 130 -6.44 3.37 9.70
CA ASN A 130 -6.72 3.19 11.12
C ASN A 130 -5.48 3.46 12.01
N ASP A 131 -5.68 3.38 13.32
CA ASP A 131 -4.63 3.55 14.35
C ASP A 131 -3.45 2.59 14.21
N ARG A 132 -3.64 1.48 13.49
CA ARG A 132 -2.65 0.43 13.19
C ARG A 132 -2.02 0.57 11.81
N MET A 133 -2.20 1.72 11.14
CA MET A 133 -1.67 2.04 9.81
C MET A 133 -2.18 1.15 8.65
N TRP A 134 -3.30 0.45 8.81
CA TRP A 134 -3.93 -0.29 7.71
C TRP A 134 -4.81 0.62 6.88
N LEU A 135 -4.76 0.47 5.56
CA LEU A 135 -5.68 1.17 4.66
C LEU A 135 -7.06 0.48 4.67
N GLY A 136 -8.09 1.26 4.39
CA GLY A 136 -9.45 0.80 4.16
C GLY A 136 -10.10 1.60 3.04
N PHE A 137 -10.97 0.94 2.26
CA PHE A 137 -11.68 1.56 1.14
C PHE A 137 -13.16 1.66 1.48
N TYR A 138 -13.57 2.82 1.96
CA TYR A 138 -14.92 3.13 2.42
C TYR A 138 -15.74 3.79 1.32
N ASN A 139 -16.95 3.29 1.06
CA ASN A 139 -17.82 3.84 0.03
C ASN A 139 -18.62 5.05 0.54
N ALA A 140 -18.54 6.16 -0.18
CA ALA A 140 -19.28 7.38 0.17
C ALA A 140 -20.81 7.21 0.15
N VAL A 141 -21.32 6.31 -0.70
CA VAL A 141 -22.76 6.19 -0.99
C VAL A 141 -23.43 5.11 -0.13
N SER A 142 -22.82 3.92 -0.02
CA SER A 142 -23.38 2.84 0.80
C SER A 142 -22.99 2.91 2.28
N GLY A 143 -21.97 3.69 2.63
CA GLY A 143 -21.44 3.73 4.00
C GLY A 143 -20.72 2.45 4.43
N THR A 144 -20.17 1.67 3.48
CA THR A 144 -19.55 0.37 3.75
C THR A 144 -18.13 0.26 3.22
N TYR A 145 -17.30 -0.50 3.92
CA TYR A 145 -15.94 -0.87 3.56
C TYR A 145 -15.92 -2.06 2.61
N ILE A 146 -15.00 -2.05 1.63
CA ILE A 146 -14.55 -3.28 0.98
C ILE A 146 -13.88 -4.16 2.04
N GLY A 147 -14.32 -5.41 2.14
CA GLY A 147 -13.67 -6.45 2.91
C GLY A 147 -13.92 -7.83 2.31
N HIS A 148 -13.20 -8.85 2.77
CA HIS A 148 -13.42 -10.23 2.34
C HIS A 148 -14.33 -10.99 3.34
N ASP A 149 -14.85 -12.16 2.96
CA ASP A 149 -15.43 -13.11 3.92
C ASP A 149 -14.42 -14.21 4.33
N ASN A 150 -14.76 -15.11 5.25
CA ASN A 150 -13.86 -16.23 5.62
C ASN A 150 -14.14 -17.53 4.81
N ARG A 151 -14.82 -17.44 3.64
CA ARG A 151 -15.32 -18.60 2.89
C ARG A 151 -14.32 -19.06 1.83
N LYS A 152 -13.27 -19.76 2.26
CA LYS A 152 -12.14 -20.18 1.41
C LYS A 152 -12.51 -20.84 0.05
N SER A 153 -13.65 -21.54 -0.06
CA SER A 153 -14.10 -22.14 -1.33
C SER A 153 -14.57 -21.12 -2.38
N HIS A 154 -15.04 -19.95 -1.95
CA HIS A 154 -15.52 -18.85 -2.79
C HIS A 154 -15.07 -17.51 -2.22
N TRP A 155 -13.77 -17.40 -1.92
CA TRP A 155 -13.24 -16.29 -1.14
C TRP A 155 -13.33 -14.99 -1.93
N ARG A 156 -14.34 -14.19 -1.59
CA ARG A 156 -14.81 -13.03 -2.36
C ARG A 156 -14.74 -11.77 -1.52
N PHE A 157 -14.57 -10.65 -2.21
CA PHE A 157 -14.75 -9.33 -1.60
C PHE A 157 -16.22 -8.91 -1.67
N GLN A 158 -16.65 -8.15 -0.68
CA GLN A 158 -17.96 -7.54 -0.56
C GLN A 158 -17.82 -6.16 0.09
N ALA A 159 -18.75 -5.24 -0.19
CA ALA A 159 -18.81 -3.96 0.52
C ALA A 159 -20.03 -3.93 1.45
N LYS A 160 -19.87 -4.50 2.65
CA LYS A 160 -20.96 -4.67 3.64
C LYS A 160 -20.56 -4.35 5.09
N ALA A 161 -19.28 -4.21 5.37
CA ALA A 161 -18.83 -3.90 6.72
C ALA A 161 -19.01 -2.40 6.99
N GLU A 162 -19.64 -2.04 8.10
CA GLU A 162 -19.74 -0.65 8.59
C GLU A 162 -18.49 -0.23 9.38
N ARG A 163 -17.57 -1.17 9.60
CA ARG A 163 -16.38 -1.04 10.44
C ARG A 163 -15.12 -1.39 9.66
N HIS A 164 -14.00 -0.80 10.04
CA HIS A 164 -12.68 -1.05 9.45
C HIS A 164 -11.90 -2.08 10.30
N ASP A 165 -12.42 -3.29 10.40
CA ASP A 165 -11.82 -4.38 11.16
C ASP A 165 -10.99 -5.31 10.23
N GLU A 166 -10.49 -6.45 10.74
CA GLU A 166 -9.35 -7.16 10.11
C GLU A 166 -9.56 -7.64 8.67
N TRP A 167 -10.81 -7.81 8.22
CA TRP A 167 -11.13 -8.30 6.86
C TRP A 167 -11.21 -7.16 5.83
N GLU A 168 -11.22 -5.91 6.32
CA GLU A 168 -11.25 -4.66 5.57
C GLU A 168 -9.86 -3.96 5.57
N TRP A 169 -8.83 -4.59 6.13
CA TRP A 169 -7.46 -4.06 6.18
C TRP A 169 -6.66 -4.38 4.92
N PHE A 170 -6.24 -3.32 4.23
CA PHE A 170 -5.47 -3.38 3.00
C PHE A 170 -4.06 -2.79 3.16
N CYS A 171 -3.16 -3.30 2.32
CA CYS A 171 -1.90 -2.68 1.95
C CYS A 171 -1.86 -2.54 0.42
N ALA A 172 -1.58 -1.34 -0.08
CA ALA A 172 -1.30 -1.13 -1.49
C ALA A 172 0.21 -1.23 -1.74
N ARG A 173 0.62 -2.04 -2.72
CA ARG A 173 2.02 -2.20 -3.10
C ARG A 173 2.20 -1.89 -4.58
N GLN A 174 3.11 -0.97 -4.91
CA GLN A 174 3.42 -0.63 -6.30
C GLN A 174 3.88 -1.87 -7.08
N HIS A 175 3.39 -2.01 -8.32
CA HIS A 175 3.78 -3.10 -9.21
C HIS A 175 4.89 -2.63 -10.18
N PRO A 176 5.88 -3.47 -10.56
CA PRO A 176 6.99 -3.05 -11.41
C PRO A 176 6.60 -2.53 -12.80
N THR A 177 5.42 -2.91 -13.30
CA THR A 177 4.87 -2.42 -14.58
C THR A 177 4.00 -1.17 -14.45
N GLY A 178 4.06 -0.48 -13.32
CA GLY A 178 3.12 0.59 -12.95
C GLY A 178 1.85 0.05 -12.29
N GLY A 179 1.04 0.96 -11.71
CA GLY A 179 -0.12 0.59 -10.90
C GLY A 179 0.25 -0.06 -9.57
N HIS A 180 -0.76 -0.64 -8.89
CA HIS A 180 -0.62 -1.19 -7.54
C HIS A 180 -1.36 -2.51 -7.38
N ILE A 181 -0.74 -3.48 -6.69
CA ILE A 181 -1.45 -4.65 -6.16
C ILE A 181 -2.13 -4.24 -4.85
N LEU A 182 -3.42 -4.54 -4.72
CA LEU A 182 -4.12 -4.50 -3.44
C LEU A 182 -3.93 -5.82 -2.72
N LEU A 183 -3.28 -5.79 -1.56
CA LEU A 183 -3.11 -6.92 -0.66
C LEU A 183 -4.10 -6.77 0.49
N VAL A 184 -4.95 -7.77 0.72
CA VAL A 184 -5.77 -7.83 1.94
C VAL A 184 -5.07 -8.68 3.00
N LYS A 185 -5.20 -8.29 4.27
CA LYS A 185 -4.72 -9.09 5.40
C LYS A 185 -5.71 -10.21 5.70
N HIS A 186 -5.22 -11.43 5.92
CA HIS A 186 -5.98 -12.51 6.55
C HIS A 186 -5.10 -13.17 7.61
N TRP A 187 -5.52 -13.09 8.88
CA TRP A 187 -4.68 -13.47 10.03
C TRP A 187 -3.31 -12.78 9.97
N SER A 188 -2.21 -13.53 9.85
CA SER A 188 -0.84 -13.03 9.76
C SER A 188 -0.30 -12.98 8.32
N GLU A 189 -1.15 -13.26 7.32
CA GLU A 189 -0.75 -13.37 5.92
C GLU A 189 -1.39 -12.28 5.05
N PHE A 190 -0.83 -12.11 3.85
CA PHE A 190 -1.38 -11.26 2.80
C PHE A 190 -1.81 -12.08 1.59
N PHE A 191 -2.89 -11.65 0.95
CA PHE A 191 -3.36 -12.21 -0.31
C PHE A 191 -3.72 -11.08 -1.29
N PRO A 192 -3.30 -11.17 -2.56
CA PRO A 192 -3.72 -10.20 -3.57
C PRO A 192 -5.23 -10.25 -3.84
N MET A 193 -5.81 -9.08 -4.12
CA MET A 193 -7.11 -8.98 -4.78
C MET A 193 -6.93 -9.21 -6.29
N ARG A 194 -7.80 -10.04 -6.88
CA ARG A 194 -7.89 -10.22 -8.33
C ARG A 194 -9.32 -10.13 -8.84
N ILE A 195 -9.46 -9.73 -10.10
CA ILE A 195 -10.68 -9.97 -10.88
C ILE A 195 -10.87 -11.48 -11.05
N GLY A 196 -12.12 -11.91 -11.06
CA GLY A 196 -12.48 -13.26 -11.46
C GLY A 196 -13.98 -13.51 -11.34
N GLY A 197 -14.33 -14.74 -10.96
CA GLY A 197 -15.73 -15.15 -10.85
C GLY A 197 -16.33 -15.58 -12.17
N GLN A 198 -17.65 -15.51 -12.28
CA GLN A 198 -18.31 -15.70 -13.58
C GLN A 198 -18.24 -14.39 -14.38
N ASN A 199 -17.66 -14.48 -15.59
CA ASN A 199 -17.52 -13.38 -16.56
C ASN A 199 -16.55 -12.24 -16.15
N ASP A 200 -15.60 -12.49 -15.24
CA ASP A 200 -14.60 -11.49 -14.81
C ASP A 200 -15.20 -10.19 -14.28
N ARG A 201 -16.35 -10.31 -13.59
CA ARG A 201 -17.09 -9.19 -12.97
C ARG A 201 -17.00 -9.13 -11.45
N GLU A 202 -16.41 -10.14 -10.83
CA GLU A 202 -16.33 -10.26 -9.37
C GLU A 202 -14.91 -10.00 -8.87
N LEU A 203 -14.79 -9.65 -7.59
CA LEU A 203 -13.51 -9.53 -6.90
C LEU A 203 -13.29 -10.75 -6.01
N THR A 204 -12.19 -11.45 -6.23
CA THR A 204 -11.81 -12.66 -5.50
C THR A 204 -10.43 -12.52 -4.88
N VAL A 205 -10.18 -13.29 -3.83
CA VAL A 205 -8.85 -13.40 -3.23
C VAL A 205 -8.00 -14.34 -4.07
N ASP A 206 -6.80 -13.90 -4.44
CA ASP A 206 -5.77 -14.72 -5.08
C ASP A 206 -5.09 -15.61 -4.02
N VAL A 207 -5.74 -16.73 -3.72
CA VAL A 207 -5.28 -17.70 -2.71
C VAL A 207 -3.91 -18.30 -3.07
N ASN A 208 -3.61 -18.42 -4.36
CA ASN A 208 -2.36 -18.98 -4.87
C ASN A 208 -1.21 -17.95 -4.88
N ARG A 209 -1.53 -16.65 -4.74
CA ARG A 209 -0.57 -15.53 -4.77
C ARG A 209 0.19 -15.45 -6.10
N GLU A 210 -0.50 -15.74 -7.20
CA GLU A 210 0.02 -15.70 -8.57
C GLU A 210 0.31 -14.27 -9.06
N GLY A 211 -0.25 -13.26 -8.38
CA GLY A 211 0.16 -11.85 -8.53
C GLY A 211 -0.95 -10.84 -8.24
N GLY A 212 -2.21 -11.29 -8.25
CA GLY A 212 -3.38 -10.41 -8.20
C GLY A 212 -3.63 -9.64 -9.49
N THR A 213 -4.58 -8.70 -9.42
CA THR A 213 -4.79 -7.68 -10.47
C THR A 213 -4.00 -6.42 -10.13
N VAL A 214 -3.41 -5.81 -11.14
CA VAL A 214 -2.77 -4.48 -11.05
C VAL A 214 -3.86 -3.41 -11.18
N TRP A 215 -3.98 -2.54 -10.18
CA TRP A 215 -4.99 -1.50 -10.10
C TRP A 215 -4.39 -0.11 -10.40
N GLU A 216 -5.11 0.67 -11.21
CA GLU A 216 -4.93 2.11 -11.32
C GLU A 216 -5.78 2.81 -10.25
N PHE A 217 -5.14 3.63 -9.42
CA PHE A 217 -5.84 4.56 -8.54
C PHE A 217 -5.92 5.91 -9.23
N ILE A 218 -7.14 6.39 -9.43
CA ILE A 218 -7.44 7.70 -10.04
C ILE A 218 -7.99 8.60 -8.94
N ARG A 219 -7.26 9.65 -8.57
CA ARG A 219 -7.68 10.55 -7.49
C ARG A 219 -8.82 11.46 -7.95
N VAL A 220 -9.94 11.42 -7.23
CA VAL A 220 -11.07 12.33 -7.45
C VAL A 220 -10.78 13.68 -6.77
N GLY A 221 -10.97 14.77 -7.51
CA GLY A 221 -10.83 16.14 -6.97
C GLY A 221 -9.41 16.71 -6.96
N SER A 222 -8.48 16.19 -7.76
CA SER A 222 -7.17 16.83 -7.99
C SER A 222 -7.22 17.95 -9.03
N GLU A 223 -8.09 18.93 -8.82
CA GLU A 223 -8.08 20.23 -9.52
C GLU A 223 -8.32 21.37 -8.51
N LYS A 224 -7.23 22.03 -8.11
CA LYS A 224 -7.13 23.45 -7.75
C LYS A 224 -5.70 23.93 -8.01
#